data_AF-A0A9C8NTZ5-F1
#
_entry.id   AF-A0A9C8NTZ5-F1
#
_cell.length_a   1.000
_cell.length_b   1.000
_cell.length_c   1.000
_cell.angle_alpha   90.00
_cell.angle_beta   90.00
_cell.angle_gamma   90.00
#
_symmetry.space_group_name_H-M   'P 1'
#
loop_
_entity.id
_entity.type
_entity.pdbx_description
1 polymer ?
#
loop_
_entity_poly.entity_id
_entity_poly.type
_entity_poly.pdbx_seq_one_letter_code
_entity_poly.pdbx_strand_id
1 'polypeptide(L)'
;MVDTVRGTLRVRKWPKKYGKARSALQAWWIDWFKQANKLAKYADGMAQARAIEMTKGTGLYPRDVMLSAMRGRLYVWADNTGKKYYPMAAVQDISDSLDVLAQTVGSVLVRAVDRWRAPDPGNPGDVLTYQGSSAPADWQPAAGGGGFLGGALVGKSANQNIAAWGNAAITFQAESYDTAAIYNPAAPTRLTVPVGFDLVRLTTNMYANAGSGQVVLTRIFKNGAELPGGCHVATPATASAVVQHNGLTSPVTVIPGDYFEVNVYNGTGSTRVIQGMVNRTWFAMELLSAI
;
A
#
# COMPACT_ATOMS: atom_id res chain seq x y z
N MET A 1 53.53 30.24 17.37
CA MET A 1 54.63 30.95 18.06
C MET A 1 55.17 32.01 17.11
N VAL A 2 54.36 33.06 16.93
CA VAL A 2 54.70 34.26 16.15
C VAL A 2 55.04 35.31 17.20
N ASP A 3 56.15 36.01 17.02
CA ASP A 3 56.69 37.00 17.95
C ASP A 3 56.70 38.35 17.24
N THR A 4 56.27 39.40 17.93
CA THR A 4 56.36 40.78 17.47
C THR A 4 57.65 41.40 17.98
N VAL A 5 58.73 41.31 17.18
CA VAL A 5 59.99 42.02 17.46
C VAL A 5 60.01 43.34 16.69
N ARG A 6 60.04 44.47 17.39
CA ARG A 6 60.06 45.84 16.82
C ARG A 6 58.90 46.09 15.84
N GLY A 7 57.68 45.72 16.24
CA GLY A 7 56.46 45.98 15.46
C GLY A 7 56.29 45.12 14.20
N THR A 8 57.21 44.20 13.89
CA THR A 8 57.07 43.24 12.79
C THR A 8 56.82 41.84 13.33
N LEU A 9 55.75 41.19 12.85
CA LEU A 9 55.49 39.77 13.14
C LEU A 9 56.57 38.93 12.46
N ARG A 10 57.42 38.28 13.26
CA ARG A 10 58.47 37.39 12.78
C ARG A 10 58.16 35.96 13.18
N VAL A 11 58.28 35.05 12.21
CA VAL A 11 58.24 33.61 12.48
C VAL A 11 59.58 33.21 13.09
N ARG A 12 59.62 33.16 14.43
CA ARG A 12 60.86 32.92 15.19
C ARG A 12 61.44 31.52 14.99
N LYS A 13 60.60 30.56 14.62
CA LYS A 13 60.99 29.19 14.31
C LYS A 13 60.11 28.69 13.19
N TRP A 14 60.72 28.34 12.07
CA TRP A 14 60.01 27.68 10.98
C TRP A 14 59.35 26.40 11.52
N PRO A 15 58.10 26.07 11.13
CA PRO A 15 57.47 24.82 11.52
C PRO A 15 58.44 23.66 11.26
N LYS A 16 58.63 22.78 12.25
CA LYS A 16 59.50 21.60 12.08
C LYS A 16 59.06 20.87 10.81
N LYS A 17 60.01 20.53 9.94
CA LYS A 17 59.76 19.71 8.76
C LYS A 17 59.06 18.44 9.25
N TYR A 18 57.86 18.18 8.73
CA TYR A 18 57.12 16.97 9.09
C TYR A 18 58.00 15.75 8.81
N GLY A 19 58.03 14.82 9.77
CA GLY A 19 58.76 13.56 9.63
C GLY A 19 58.20 12.69 8.49
N LYS A 20 58.80 11.52 8.30
CA LYS A 20 58.30 10.52 7.33
C LYS A 20 56.82 10.21 7.60
N ALA A 21 56.05 9.98 6.55
CA ALA A 21 54.65 9.58 6.66
C ALA A 21 54.52 8.33 7.55
N ARG A 22 53.53 8.34 8.46
CA ARG A 22 53.33 7.28 9.45
C ARG A 22 52.52 6.10 8.90
N SER A 23 51.76 6.31 7.83
CA SER A 23 50.97 5.27 7.15
C SER A 23 51.03 5.40 5.63
N ALA A 24 50.71 4.31 4.93
CA ALA A 24 50.60 4.31 3.47
C ALA A 24 49.55 5.30 2.96
N LEU A 25 48.39 5.37 3.62
CA LEU A 25 47.34 6.34 3.29
C LEU A 25 47.82 7.78 3.47
N GLN A 26 48.57 8.07 4.54
CA GLN A 26 49.14 9.39 4.74
C GLN A 26 50.19 9.73 3.67
N ALA A 27 51.02 8.76 3.28
CA ALA A 27 52.01 8.95 2.21
C ALA A 27 51.31 9.25 0.87
N TRP A 28 50.25 8.51 0.55
CA TRP A 28 49.43 8.72 -0.64
C TRP A 28 48.82 10.13 -0.65
N TRP A 29 48.20 10.57 0.46
CA TRP A 29 47.62 11.92 0.54
C TRP A 29 48.66 13.03 0.40
N ILE A 30 49.84 12.86 1.01
CA ILE A 30 50.95 13.82 0.87
C ILE A 30 51.39 13.90 -0.59
N ASP A 31 51.53 12.77 -1.26
CA ASP A 31 51.94 12.73 -2.66
C ASP A 31 50.86 13.34 -3.57
N TRP A 32 49.61 12.95 -3.39
CA TRP A 32 48.46 13.55 -4.08
C TRP A 32 48.44 15.06 -3.93
N PHE A 33 48.60 15.59 -2.71
CA PHE A 33 48.60 17.03 -2.46
C PHE A 33 49.78 17.74 -3.14
N LYS A 34 50.97 17.12 -3.17
CA LYS A 34 52.13 17.64 -3.91
C LYS A 34 51.84 17.70 -5.41
N GLN A 35 51.30 16.63 -5.98
CA GLN A 35 50.93 16.57 -7.40
C GLN A 35 49.87 17.61 -7.74
N ALA A 36 48.84 17.74 -6.91
CA ALA A 36 47.75 18.69 -7.13
C ALA A 36 48.22 20.15 -7.03
N ASN A 37 49.11 20.47 -6.08
CA ASN A 37 49.75 21.79 -6.03
C ASN A 37 50.65 22.05 -7.23
N LYS A 38 51.33 21.01 -7.74
CA LYS A 38 52.15 21.13 -8.96
C LYS A 38 51.26 21.42 -10.16
N LEU A 39 50.17 20.68 -10.33
CA LEU A 39 49.17 20.92 -11.38
C LEU A 39 48.57 22.32 -11.31
N ALA A 40 48.23 22.81 -10.11
CA ALA A 40 47.69 24.16 -9.94
C ALA A 40 48.67 25.26 -10.40
N LYS A 41 49.99 25.04 -10.31
CA LYS A 41 51.01 25.97 -10.83
C LYS A 41 51.15 25.92 -12.35
N TYR A 42 50.86 24.77 -12.96
CA TYR A 42 50.91 24.57 -14.41
C TYR A 42 49.55 24.75 -15.08
N ALA A 43 48.51 25.12 -14.33
CA ALA A 43 47.23 25.53 -14.92
C ALA A 43 47.44 26.71 -15.86
N ASP A 44 46.64 26.82 -16.92
CA ASP A 44 46.75 27.92 -17.87
C ASP A 44 46.52 29.28 -17.17
N GLY A 45 47.11 30.33 -17.74
CA GLY A 45 47.05 31.67 -17.14
C GLY A 45 45.63 32.19 -16.97
N MET A 46 44.68 31.80 -17.83
CA MET A 46 43.29 32.24 -17.71
C MET A 46 42.58 31.55 -16.55
N ALA A 47 42.77 30.24 -16.35
CA ALA A 47 42.22 29.52 -15.21
C ALA A 47 42.77 30.07 -13.88
N GLN A 48 44.05 30.40 -13.81
CA GLN A 48 44.65 31.04 -12.64
C GLN A 48 44.06 32.43 -12.38
N ALA A 49 43.92 33.26 -13.42
CA ALA A 49 43.32 34.59 -13.31
C ALA A 49 41.87 34.53 -12.82
N ARG A 50 41.05 33.62 -13.37
CA ARG A 50 39.67 33.39 -12.92
C ARG A 50 39.62 32.90 -11.46
N ALA A 51 40.50 31.99 -11.07
CA ALA A 51 40.56 31.52 -9.69
C ALA A 51 40.97 32.65 -8.70
N ILE A 52 41.85 33.57 -9.11
CA ILE A 52 42.20 34.77 -8.34
C ILE A 52 40.99 35.68 -8.18
N GLU A 53 40.26 35.92 -9.26
CA GLU A 53 39.05 36.73 -9.23
C GLU A 53 37.98 36.13 -8.31
N MET A 54 37.71 34.83 -8.45
CA MET A 54 36.73 34.10 -7.64
C MET A 54 37.06 34.09 -6.14
N THR A 55 38.35 34.13 -5.79
CA THR A 55 38.78 34.07 -4.38
C THR A 55 38.89 35.44 -3.72
N LYS A 56 38.76 36.52 -4.49
CA LYS A 56 38.86 37.89 -3.99
C LYS A 56 37.81 38.14 -2.90
N GLY A 57 38.26 38.51 -1.70
CA GLY A 57 37.39 38.80 -0.55
C GLY A 57 36.88 37.58 0.22
N THR A 58 37.17 36.35 -0.23
CA THR A 58 36.68 35.11 0.42
C THR A 58 37.61 34.52 1.48
N GLY A 59 38.87 34.96 1.52
CA GLY A 59 39.92 34.37 2.36
C GLY A 59 40.47 33.03 1.85
N LEU A 60 39.90 32.47 0.78
CA LEU A 60 40.42 31.29 0.09
C LEU A 60 41.63 31.65 -0.78
N TYR A 61 42.51 30.68 -1.01
CA TYR A 61 43.58 30.86 -1.99
C TYR A 61 43.09 30.41 -3.38
N PRO A 62 43.56 31.02 -4.48
CA PRO A 62 43.20 30.60 -5.85
C PRO A 62 43.41 29.11 -6.10
N ARG A 63 44.44 28.53 -5.47
CA ARG A 63 44.70 27.08 -5.52
C ARG A 63 43.56 26.25 -4.95
N ASP A 64 42.84 26.72 -3.94
CA ASP A 64 41.79 25.93 -3.28
C ASP A 64 40.59 25.76 -4.23
N VAL A 65 40.27 26.80 -4.99
CA VAL A 65 39.28 26.78 -6.10
C VAL A 65 39.75 25.83 -7.21
N MET A 66 41.00 25.93 -7.65
CA MET A 66 41.54 25.04 -8.68
C MET A 66 41.56 23.57 -8.23
N LEU A 67 41.91 23.30 -6.97
CA LEU A 67 41.90 21.95 -6.39
C LEU A 67 40.48 21.41 -6.26
N SER A 68 39.52 22.24 -5.89
CA SER A 68 38.10 21.88 -5.91
C SER A 68 37.63 21.58 -7.33
N ALA A 69 38.09 22.33 -8.34
CA ALA A 69 37.86 22.05 -9.77
C ALA A 69 38.41 20.68 -10.17
N MET A 70 39.65 20.38 -9.79
CA MET A 70 40.33 19.12 -10.11
C MET A 70 39.66 17.91 -9.46
N ARG A 71 39.00 18.09 -8.31
CA ARG A 71 38.17 17.04 -7.68
C ARG A 71 36.76 16.96 -8.26
N GLY A 72 36.43 17.80 -9.25
CA GLY A 72 35.08 17.92 -9.76
C GLY A 72 34.11 18.34 -8.65
N ARG A 73 34.49 19.22 -7.74
CA ARG A 73 33.65 19.69 -6.62
C ARG A 73 33.33 21.19 -6.69
N LEU A 74 33.70 21.86 -7.79
CA LEU A 74 33.80 23.31 -7.79
C LEU A 74 32.47 24.06 -7.88
N TYR A 75 31.48 23.56 -8.64
CA TYR A 75 30.27 24.34 -8.90
C TYR A 75 29.01 23.54 -8.64
N VAL A 76 28.19 24.09 -7.76
CA VAL A 76 26.74 23.90 -7.79
C VAL A 76 26.16 25.21 -8.27
N TRP A 77 25.38 25.19 -9.36
CA TRP A 77 24.69 26.39 -9.83
C TRP A 77 23.26 26.03 -10.23
N ALA A 78 22.38 27.02 -10.15
CA ALA A 78 21.00 26.90 -10.59
C ALA A 78 20.79 27.83 -11.80
N ASP A 79 20.05 27.38 -12.80
CA ASP A 79 19.59 28.25 -13.87
C ASP A 79 18.33 29.05 -13.45
N ASN A 80 17.86 29.92 -14.33
CA ASN A 80 16.68 30.75 -14.09
C ASN A 80 15.37 29.93 -13.95
N THR A 81 15.39 28.63 -14.26
CA THR A 81 14.25 27.71 -14.09
C THR A 81 14.29 26.97 -12.76
N GLY A 82 15.35 27.17 -11.97
CA GLY A 82 15.57 26.48 -10.70
C GLY A 82 16.22 25.10 -10.85
N LYS A 83 16.58 24.67 -12.07
CA LYS A 83 17.30 23.41 -12.29
C LYS A 83 18.73 23.56 -11.78
N LYS A 84 19.12 22.65 -10.88
CA LYS A 84 20.45 22.63 -10.27
C LYS A 84 21.38 21.70 -11.04
N TYR A 85 22.58 22.18 -11.34
CA TYR A 85 23.67 21.39 -11.87
C TYR A 85 24.70 21.21 -10.76
N TYR A 86 25.09 19.97 -10.52
CA TYR A 86 26.07 19.58 -9.52
C TYR A 86 26.98 18.51 -10.14
N PRO A 87 28.22 18.38 -9.66
CA PRO A 87 29.12 17.39 -10.19
C PRO A 87 28.85 16.01 -9.58
N MET A 88 29.21 14.95 -10.31
CA MET A 88 29.07 13.57 -9.82
C MET A 88 29.81 13.31 -8.50
N ALA A 89 30.93 13.99 -8.25
CA ALA A 89 31.64 13.88 -6.97
C ALA A 89 30.79 14.38 -5.79
N ALA A 90 29.95 15.41 -5.98
CA ALA A 90 29.06 15.89 -4.93
C ALA A 90 27.91 14.90 -4.66
N VAL A 91 27.44 14.20 -5.70
CA VAL A 91 26.48 13.09 -5.54
C VAL A 91 27.11 11.99 -4.71
N GLN A 92 28.34 11.58 -5.06
CA GLN A 92 29.06 10.55 -4.32
C GLN A 92 29.28 10.93 -2.86
N ASP A 93 29.70 12.17 -2.57
CA ASP A 93 29.92 12.64 -1.19
C ASP A 93 28.61 12.58 -0.36
N ILE A 94 27.46 12.90 -0.97
CA ILE A 94 26.15 12.79 -0.32
C ILE A 94 25.77 11.31 -0.15
N SER A 95 25.95 10.48 -1.17
CA SER A 95 25.70 9.04 -1.09
C SER A 95 26.52 8.39 0.01
N ASP A 96 27.84 8.63 0.06
CA ASP A 96 28.73 8.14 1.11
C ASP A 96 28.27 8.60 2.51
N SER A 97 27.70 9.81 2.61
CA SER A 97 27.15 10.33 3.86
C SER A 97 25.82 9.64 4.24
N LEU A 98 24.97 9.31 3.27
CA LEU A 98 23.71 8.59 3.50
C LEU A 98 23.94 7.09 3.78
N ASP A 99 25.03 6.51 3.26
CA ASP A 99 25.45 5.13 3.53
C ASP A 99 25.84 4.90 5.00
N VAL A 100 26.08 5.98 5.76
CA VAL A 100 26.22 5.91 7.23
C VAL A 100 24.89 5.58 7.90
N LEU A 101 23.76 5.92 7.28
CA LEU A 101 22.41 5.71 7.81
C LEU A 101 21.77 4.42 7.31
N ALA A 102 22.01 4.03 6.05
CA ALA A 102 21.51 2.78 5.47
C ALA A 102 22.32 2.39 4.23
N GLN A 103 22.70 1.10 4.12
CA GLN A 103 23.51 0.59 3.01
C GLN A 103 22.76 -0.40 2.10
N THR A 104 21.55 -0.82 2.50
CA THR A 104 20.78 -1.81 1.74
C THR A 104 20.03 -1.14 0.60
N VAL A 105 20.17 -1.67 -0.61
CA VAL A 105 19.42 -1.20 -1.79
C VAL A 105 17.91 -1.28 -1.51
N GLY A 106 17.20 -0.18 -1.80
CA GLY A 106 15.77 -0.05 -1.53
C GLY A 106 15.41 0.49 -0.15
N SER A 107 16.40 0.74 0.73
CA SER A 107 16.15 1.38 2.03
C SER A 107 15.59 2.79 1.85
N VAL A 108 14.67 3.16 2.74
CA VAL A 108 14.10 4.51 2.83
C VAL A 108 14.49 5.10 4.18
N LEU A 109 14.88 6.36 4.21
CA LEU A 109 15.16 7.06 5.47
C LEU A 109 13.87 7.66 6.02
N VAL A 110 13.57 7.34 7.27
CA VAL A 110 12.43 7.88 8.02
C VAL A 110 12.92 8.73 9.19
N ARG A 111 12.11 9.72 9.57
CA ARG A 111 12.40 10.53 10.75
C ARG A 111 11.93 9.78 11.99
N ALA A 112 12.87 9.41 12.86
CA ALA A 112 12.57 8.90 14.20
C ALA A 112 12.66 10.02 15.24
N VAL A 113 12.37 9.67 16.50
CA VAL A 113 12.38 10.58 17.65
C VAL A 113 13.75 11.22 17.86
N ASP A 114 14.84 10.47 17.63
CA ASP A 114 16.21 10.91 17.86
C ASP A 114 16.88 11.43 16.58
N ARG A 115 16.84 10.65 15.49
CA ARG A 115 17.57 10.95 14.25
C ARG A 115 16.88 10.37 13.01
N TRP A 116 17.42 10.67 11.84
CA TRP A 116 17.07 9.96 10.61
C TRP A 116 17.68 8.55 10.64
N ARG A 117 16.89 7.53 10.33
CA ARG A 117 17.33 6.14 10.23
C ARG A 117 16.48 5.40 9.20
N ALA A 118 16.95 4.28 8.69
CA ALA A 118 16.06 3.36 7.99
C ALA A 118 15.17 2.61 9.00
N PRO A 119 13.90 2.34 8.67
CA PRO A 119 13.10 1.36 9.41
C PRO A 119 13.68 -0.05 9.19
N ASP A 120 13.27 -1.00 10.02
CA ASP A 120 13.63 -2.40 9.81
C ASP A 120 13.10 -2.88 8.44
N PRO A 121 13.82 -3.73 7.69
CA PRO A 121 13.38 -4.14 6.37
C PRO A 121 12.08 -4.95 6.42
N GLY A 122 11.10 -4.55 5.61
CA GLY A 122 9.86 -5.31 5.42
C GLY A 122 10.02 -6.54 4.53
N ASN A 123 9.00 -7.37 4.49
CA ASN A 123 8.88 -8.48 3.55
C ASN A 123 8.45 -7.97 2.16
N PRO A 124 8.73 -8.72 1.08
CA PRO A 124 8.18 -8.42 -0.24
C PRO A 124 6.65 -8.32 -0.19
N GLY A 125 6.11 -7.16 -0.59
CA GLY A 125 4.67 -6.87 -0.56
C GLY A 125 4.20 -6.02 0.62
N ASP A 126 5.06 -5.80 1.62
CA ASP A 126 4.77 -4.86 2.70
C ASP A 126 4.74 -3.42 2.19
N VAL A 127 3.98 -2.57 2.88
CA VAL A 127 3.85 -1.14 2.61
C VAL A 127 4.35 -0.33 3.79
N LEU A 128 4.99 0.81 3.51
CA LEU A 128 5.46 1.72 4.56
C LEU A 128 4.25 2.49 5.12
N THR A 129 3.96 2.28 6.39
CA THR A 129 2.76 2.81 7.04
C THR A 129 3.11 3.93 8.02
N TYR A 130 2.26 4.97 8.06
CA TYR A 130 2.36 6.04 9.03
C TYR A 130 1.77 5.60 10.36
N GLN A 131 2.59 5.58 11.41
CA GLN A 131 2.22 5.09 12.76
C GLN A 131 1.78 6.22 13.71
N GLY A 132 1.47 7.40 13.18
CA GLY A 132 1.19 8.60 13.96
C GLY A 132 2.42 9.48 14.17
N SER A 133 2.23 10.66 14.79
CA SER A 133 3.26 11.69 14.88
C SER A 133 4.37 11.38 15.89
N SER A 134 4.12 10.43 16.79
CA SER A 134 5.04 10.02 17.87
C SER A 134 5.84 8.75 17.55
N ALA A 135 5.55 8.08 16.42
CA ALA A 135 6.20 6.84 16.03
C ALA A 135 6.81 6.95 14.62
N PRO A 136 7.99 6.37 14.39
CA PRO A 136 8.53 6.29 13.03
C PRO A 136 7.63 5.44 12.15
N ALA A 137 7.60 5.73 10.85
CA ALA A 137 6.95 4.87 9.89
C ALA A 137 7.60 3.48 9.88
N ASP A 138 6.80 2.45 9.64
CA ASP A 138 7.22 1.05 9.69
C ASP A 138 6.61 0.24 8.55
N TRP A 139 7.29 -0.82 8.11
CA TRP A 139 6.77 -1.73 7.09
C TRP A 139 5.74 -2.66 7.71
N GLN A 140 4.56 -2.72 7.10
CA GLN A 140 3.48 -3.59 7.55
C GLN A 140 2.89 -4.32 6.34
N PRO A 141 2.28 -5.51 6.53
CA PRO A 141 1.56 -6.19 5.47
C PRO A 141 0.57 -5.23 4.81
N ALA A 142 0.47 -5.29 3.48
CA ALA A 142 -0.50 -4.49 2.75
C ALA A 142 -1.92 -4.84 3.23
N ALA A 143 -2.51 -3.98 4.07
CA ALA A 143 -3.92 -4.03 4.39
C ALA A 143 -4.70 -3.39 3.23
N GLY A 144 -4.88 -4.17 2.16
CA GLY A 144 -5.66 -3.76 1.00
C GLY A 144 -7.12 -3.54 1.39
N GLY A 145 -7.62 -2.32 1.20
CA GLY A 145 -8.98 -1.93 1.58
C GLY A 145 -10.04 -2.85 0.97
N GLY A 146 -10.84 -3.48 1.84
CA GLY A 146 -12.17 -4.03 1.57
C GLY A 146 -12.33 -4.87 0.29
N GLY A 147 -11.28 -5.52 -0.19
CA GLY A 147 -11.34 -6.37 -1.38
C GLY A 147 -12.23 -7.58 -1.13
N PHE A 148 -12.81 -8.14 -2.20
CA PHE A 148 -13.51 -9.42 -2.15
C PHE A 148 -12.59 -10.50 -1.58
N LEU A 149 -12.79 -10.89 -0.31
CA LEU A 149 -11.96 -11.89 0.38
C LEU A 149 -12.30 -13.32 -0.02
N GLY A 150 -13.38 -13.48 -0.78
CA GLY A 150 -13.98 -14.76 -1.09
C GLY A 150 -15.50 -14.69 -0.93
N GLY A 151 -16.13 -15.80 -1.21
CA GLY A 151 -17.57 -15.94 -1.28
C GLY A 151 -17.99 -17.17 -2.08
N ALA A 152 -19.31 -17.32 -2.19
CA ALA A 152 -19.94 -18.29 -3.06
C ALA A 152 -21.14 -17.67 -3.77
N LEU A 153 -21.42 -18.14 -4.98
CA LEU A 153 -22.62 -17.82 -5.75
C LEU A 153 -23.24 -19.11 -6.26
N VAL A 154 -24.49 -19.33 -5.85
CA VAL A 154 -25.27 -20.51 -6.24
C VAL A 154 -26.53 -20.10 -6.98
N GLY A 155 -26.91 -20.91 -7.96
CA GLY A 155 -28.04 -20.72 -8.86
C GLY A 155 -29.00 -21.91 -8.82
N LYS A 156 -30.25 -21.63 -9.13
CA LYS A 156 -31.31 -22.64 -9.25
C LYS A 156 -31.42 -23.13 -10.69
N SER A 157 -31.28 -24.43 -10.92
CA SER A 157 -31.35 -25.02 -12.27
C SER A 157 -32.65 -25.77 -12.56
N ALA A 158 -33.47 -26.04 -11.54
CA ALA A 158 -34.75 -26.72 -11.67
C ALA A 158 -35.87 -25.97 -10.94
N ASN A 159 -37.07 -25.99 -11.52
CA ASN A 159 -38.25 -25.35 -10.93
C ASN A 159 -38.57 -25.93 -9.54
N GLN A 160 -39.02 -25.08 -8.63
CA GLN A 160 -39.50 -25.50 -7.31
C GLN A 160 -40.89 -24.96 -7.06
N ASN A 161 -41.77 -25.87 -6.65
CA ASN A 161 -43.14 -25.56 -6.28
C ASN A 161 -43.19 -25.17 -4.81
N ILE A 162 -43.82 -24.03 -4.52
CA ILE A 162 -44.17 -23.58 -3.18
C ILE A 162 -45.67 -23.73 -3.05
N ALA A 163 -46.13 -24.61 -2.16
CA ALA A 163 -47.54 -24.89 -1.96
C ALA A 163 -48.34 -23.63 -1.58
N ALA A 164 -49.65 -23.66 -1.79
CA ALA A 164 -50.55 -22.61 -1.30
C ALA A 164 -50.39 -22.43 0.21
N TRP A 165 -50.28 -21.18 0.67
CA TRP A 165 -49.99 -20.84 2.08
C TRP A 165 -48.69 -21.46 2.63
N GLY A 166 -47.81 -21.91 1.73
CA GLY A 166 -46.61 -22.65 2.04
C GLY A 166 -45.42 -21.73 2.32
N ASN A 167 -44.50 -22.25 3.12
CA ASN A 167 -43.20 -21.67 3.37
C ASN A 167 -42.12 -22.71 3.02
N ALA A 168 -41.15 -22.37 2.17
CA ALA A 168 -40.01 -23.22 1.91
C ALA A 168 -38.73 -22.44 1.60
N ALA A 169 -37.58 -23.01 1.96
CA ALA A 169 -36.28 -22.53 1.53
C ALA A 169 -36.04 -22.89 0.04
N ILE A 170 -35.41 -21.99 -0.70
CA ILE A 170 -35.05 -22.24 -2.10
C ILE A 170 -33.89 -23.23 -2.14
N THR A 171 -34.05 -24.31 -2.89
CA THR A 171 -32.94 -25.23 -3.20
C THR A 171 -32.15 -24.71 -4.40
N PHE A 172 -30.84 -24.61 -4.26
CA PHE A 172 -29.90 -24.31 -5.33
C PHE A 172 -29.18 -25.58 -5.76
N GLN A 173 -28.73 -25.67 -7.01
CA GLN A 173 -28.11 -26.88 -7.56
C GLN A 173 -26.90 -26.59 -8.45
N ALA A 174 -26.75 -25.35 -8.91
CA ALA A 174 -25.65 -24.94 -9.75
C ALA A 174 -24.75 -24.01 -8.95
N GLU A 175 -23.49 -24.38 -8.80
CA GLU A 175 -22.46 -23.51 -8.24
C GLU A 175 -21.79 -22.74 -9.38
N SER A 176 -21.71 -21.41 -9.26
CA SER A 176 -20.95 -20.58 -10.20
C SER A 176 -19.51 -20.43 -9.74
N TYR A 177 -19.33 -20.17 -8.44
CA TYR A 177 -18.06 -20.22 -7.74
C TYR A 177 -18.30 -20.50 -6.25
N ASP A 178 -17.32 -21.11 -5.61
CA ASP A 178 -17.18 -21.21 -4.16
C ASP A 178 -15.69 -21.22 -3.82
N THR A 179 -15.26 -20.21 -3.08
CA THR A 179 -13.84 -20.00 -2.77
C THR A 179 -13.45 -20.56 -1.40
N ALA A 180 -14.42 -20.99 -0.58
CA ALA A 180 -14.17 -21.37 0.82
C ALA A 180 -15.09 -22.51 1.32
N ALA A 181 -15.61 -23.35 0.43
CA ALA A 181 -16.54 -24.44 0.74
C ALA A 181 -17.77 -23.97 1.53
N ILE A 182 -18.29 -22.80 1.16
CA ILE A 182 -19.47 -22.16 1.75
C ILE A 182 -20.75 -22.93 1.39
N TYR A 183 -20.80 -23.47 0.17
CA TYR A 183 -21.93 -24.22 -0.34
C TYR A 183 -21.68 -25.73 -0.23
N ASN A 184 -22.69 -26.45 0.25
CA ASN A 184 -22.67 -27.91 0.30
C ASN A 184 -23.86 -28.48 -0.49
N PRO A 185 -23.62 -29.21 -1.60
CA PRO A 185 -24.69 -29.84 -2.39
C PRO A 185 -25.59 -30.81 -1.60
N ALA A 186 -25.09 -31.37 -0.49
CA ALA A 186 -25.90 -32.21 0.41
C ALA A 186 -26.88 -31.40 1.28
N ALA A 187 -26.68 -30.08 1.38
CA ALA A 187 -27.55 -29.12 2.06
C ALA A 187 -27.88 -27.95 1.11
N PRO A 188 -28.63 -28.19 0.02
CA PRO A 188 -28.73 -27.30 -1.15
C PRO A 188 -29.45 -25.97 -0.88
N THR A 189 -29.98 -25.76 0.33
CA THR A 189 -30.68 -24.54 0.72
C THR A 189 -29.79 -23.51 1.41
N ARG A 190 -28.55 -23.88 1.77
CA ARG A 190 -27.72 -23.15 2.74
C ARG A 190 -26.39 -22.69 2.16
N LEU A 191 -25.98 -21.49 2.57
CA LEU A 191 -24.59 -21.02 2.51
C LEU A 191 -24.08 -20.92 3.94
N THR A 192 -22.94 -21.57 4.25
CA THR A 192 -22.40 -21.71 5.60
C THR A 192 -21.12 -20.89 5.75
N VAL A 193 -21.02 -20.13 6.83
CA VAL A 193 -19.86 -19.27 7.12
C VAL A 193 -18.64 -20.14 7.45
N PRO A 194 -17.52 -20.00 6.71
CA PRO A 194 -16.31 -20.77 6.97
C PRO A 194 -15.55 -20.23 8.19
N VAL A 195 -14.56 -20.99 8.67
CA VAL A 195 -13.67 -20.56 9.75
C VAL A 195 -12.85 -19.35 9.30
N GLY A 196 -12.64 -18.39 10.20
CA GLY A 196 -11.78 -17.22 9.96
C GLY A 196 -12.49 -15.94 9.51
N PHE A 197 -13.83 -15.96 9.45
CA PHE A 197 -14.64 -14.80 9.05
C PHE A 197 -15.66 -14.46 10.13
N ASP A 198 -15.78 -13.16 10.41
CA ASP A 198 -16.67 -12.57 11.41
C ASP A 198 -17.73 -11.64 10.80
N LEU A 199 -17.59 -11.32 9.51
CA LEU A 199 -18.54 -10.53 8.74
C LEU A 199 -18.83 -11.16 7.38
N VAL A 200 -20.10 -11.13 7.00
CA VAL A 200 -20.55 -11.49 5.64
C VAL A 200 -21.56 -10.50 5.10
N ARG A 201 -21.70 -10.46 3.78
CA ARG A 201 -22.79 -9.77 3.10
C ARG A 201 -23.51 -10.75 2.19
N LEU A 202 -24.83 -10.67 2.18
CA LEU A 202 -25.67 -11.59 1.43
C LEU A 202 -26.41 -10.85 0.33
N THR A 203 -26.45 -11.47 -0.84
CA THR A 203 -27.20 -10.98 -2.00
C THR A 203 -28.07 -12.09 -2.54
N THR A 204 -29.28 -11.76 -2.99
CA THR A 204 -30.19 -12.73 -3.58
C THR A 204 -30.99 -12.12 -4.71
N ASN A 205 -31.35 -12.96 -5.66
CA ASN A 205 -32.39 -12.66 -6.63
C ASN A 205 -33.30 -13.88 -6.73
N MET A 206 -34.61 -13.66 -6.69
CA MET A 206 -35.62 -14.69 -6.83
C MET A 206 -36.54 -14.34 -8.00
N TYR A 207 -36.74 -15.29 -8.90
CA TYR A 207 -37.66 -15.16 -10.03
C TYR A 207 -38.76 -16.22 -9.94
N ALA A 208 -40.00 -15.77 -9.89
CA ALA A 208 -41.18 -16.63 -9.79
C ALA A 208 -42.24 -16.26 -10.83
N ASN A 209 -43.05 -17.24 -11.20
CA ASN A 209 -44.27 -16.95 -11.97
C ASN A 209 -45.27 -16.21 -11.09
N ALA A 210 -45.85 -15.14 -11.63
CA ALA A 210 -46.91 -14.42 -10.97
C ALA A 210 -48.29 -15.02 -11.30
N GLY A 211 -49.33 -14.47 -10.69
CA GLY A 211 -50.73 -14.86 -10.84
C GLY A 211 -51.55 -14.18 -9.75
N SER A 212 -52.89 -14.23 -9.82
CA SER A 212 -53.77 -13.47 -8.92
C SER A 212 -53.78 -13.96 -7.46
N GLY A 213 -54.03 -13.03 -6.54
CA GLY A 213 -54.21 -13.29 -5.09
C GLY A 213 -52.91 -13.29 -4.27
N GLN A 214 -52.89 -12.48 -3.19
CA GLN A 214 -51.91 -12.33 -2.08
C GLN A 214 -50.37 -12.37 -2.34
N VAL A 215 -49.61 -12.03 -1.30
CA VAL A 215 -48.21 -11.59 -1.34
C VAL A 215 -47.23 -12.76 -1.45
N VAL A 216 -46.26 -12.67 -2.36
CA VAL A 216 -45.04 -13.49 -2.31
C VAL A 216 -44.03 -12.74 -1.45
N LEU A 217 -43.45 -13.41 -0.45
CA LEU A 217 -42.40 -12.81 0.39
C LEU A 217 -41.09 -13.55 0.22
N THR A 218 -40.02 -12.81 -0.07
CA THR A 218 -38.63 -13.32 -0.05
C THR A 218 -37.93 -12.77 1.17
N ARG A 219 -37.36 -13.68 1.98
CA ARG A 219 -36.69 -13.37 3.24
C ARG A 219 -35.35 -14.08 3.32
N ILE A 220 -34.39 -13.46 3.99
CA ILE A 220 -33.13 -14.13 4.35
C ILE A 220 -33.23 -14.58 5.80
N PHE A 221 -32.95 -15.86 6.01
CA PHE A 221 -32.91 -16.50 7.33
C PHE A 221 -31.46 -16.74 7.75
N LYS A 222 -31.17 -16.60 9.04
CA LYS A 222 -29.93 -17.04 9.70
C LYS A 222 -30.29 -18.14 10.69
N ASN A 223 -29.66 -19.30 10.58
CA ASN A 223 -29.86 -20.44 11.49
C ASN A 223 -31.34 -20.81 11.72
N GLY A 224 -32.17 -20.72 10.66
CA GLY A 224 -33.60 -21.02 10.72
C GLY A 224 -34.51 -19.92 11.30
N ALA A 225 -33.98 -18.75 11.66
CA ALA A 225 -34.75 -17.57 12.07
C ALA A 225 -34.60 -16.41 11.07
N GLU A 226 -35.60 -15.52 10.97
CA GLU A 226 -35.54 -14.35 10.09
C GLU A 226 -34.41 -13.41 10.55
N LEU A 227 -33.55 -12.98 9.62
CA LEU A 227 -32.39 -12.15 9.92
C LEU A 227 -32.84 -10.69 10.16
N PRO A 228 -32.60 -10.10 11.35
CA PRO A 228 -32.86 -8.69 11.60
C PRO A 228 -32.03 -7.80 10.67
N GLY A 229 -32.66 -6.82 10.02
CA GLY A 229 -32.00 -5.98 9.01
C GLY A 229 -31.65 -6.73 7.71
N GLY A 230 -32.15 -7.95 7.53
CA GLY A 230 -32.03 -8.73 6.31
C GLY A 230 -32.99 -8.25 5.20
N CYS A 231 -32.90 -8.90 4.05
CA CYS A 231 -33.83 -8.65 2.95
C CYS A 231 -35.22 -9.20 3.29
N HIS A 232 -36.25 -8.36 3.17
CA HIS A 232 -37.66 -8.75 3.24
C HIS A 232 -38.42 -8.00 2.14
N VAL A 233 -38.74 -8.70 1.05
CA VAL A 233 -39.47 -8.11 -0.08
C VAL A 233 -40.84 -8.78 -0.18
N ALA A 234 -41.88 -7.98 -0.15
CA ALA A 234 -43.28 -8.38 -0.31
C ALA A 234 -43.84 -7.74 -1.57
N THR A 235 -44.30 -8.57 -2.52
CA THR A 235 -45.01 -8.08 -3.70
C THR A 235 -46.45 -8.60 -3.68
N PRO A 236 -47.47 -7.71 -3.68
CA PRO A 236 -48.84 -8.16 -3.85
C PRO A 236 -49.02 -8.78 -5.23
N ALA A 237 -49.85 -9.82 -5.32
CA ALA A 237 -50.18 -10.46 -6.59
C ALA A 237 -50.97 -9.52 -7.51
N THR A 238 -50.26 -8.75 -8.33
CA THR A 238 -50.82 -8.06 -9.49
C THR A 238 -50.85 -9.03 -10.67
N ALA A 239 -51.77 -8.84 -11.62
CA ALA A 239 -51.95 -9.67 -12.82
C ALA A 239 -50.75 -9.67 -13.80
N SER A 240 -49.58 -9.16 -13.39
CA SER A 240 -48.32 -9.34 -14.11
C SER A 240 -47.98 -10.83 -14.22
N ALA A 241 -47.16 -11.22 -15.19
CA ALA A 241 -46.80 -12.60 -15.46
C ALA A 241 -45.64 -13.11 -14.58
N VAL A 242 -44.87 -12.20 -13.96
CA VAL A 242 -43.61 -12.52 -13.26
C VAL A 242 -43.41 -11.66 -12.01
N VAL A 243 -42.88 -12.27 -10.94
CA VAL A 243 -42.35 -11.58 -9.76
C VAL A 243 -40.83 -11.77 -9.73
N GLN A 244 -40.10 -10.68 -9.54
CA GLN A 244 -38.65 -10.71 -9.31
C GLN A 244 -38.29 -9.91 -8.07
N HIS A 245 -37.65 -10.54 -7.09
CA HIS A 245 -37.19 -9.90 -5.86
C HIS A 245 -35.66 -9.92 -5.80
N ASN A 246 -35.06 -8.75 -5.73
CA ASN A 246 -33.63 -8.59 -5.45
C ASN A 246 -33.45 -8.14 -4.00
N GLY A 247 -32.42 -8.67 -3.34
CA GLY A 247 -32.14 -8.41 -1.94
C GLY A 247 -30.64 -8.26 -1.68
N LEU A 248 -30.31 -7.36 -0.77
CA LEU A 248 -28.96 -7.13 -0.24
C LEU A 248 -29.08 -6.94 1.27
N THR A 249 -28.13 -7.47 2.04
CA THR A 249 -28.02 -7.18 3.48
C THR A 249 -26.95 -6.12 3.73
N SER A 250 -27.06 -5.40 4.85
CA SER A 250 -25.86 -4.78 5.47
C SER A 250 -24.85 -5.87 5.85
N PRO A 251 -23.57 -5.54 6.12
CA PRO A 251 -22.64 -6.49 6.73
C PRO A 251 -23.24 -7.10 8.00
N VAL A 252 -23.22 -8.42 8.08
CA VAL A 252 -23.82 -9.21 9.16
C VAL A 252 -22.70 -9.82 9.98
N THR A 253 -22.73 -9.60 11.29
CA THR A 253 -21.83 -10.29 12.23
C THR A 253 -22.18 -11.78 12.33
N VAL A 254 -21.17 -12.62 12.21
CA VAL A 254 -21.30 -14.07 12.15
C VAL A 254 -20.20 -14.77 12.95
N ILE A 255 -20.45 -16.04 13.26
CA ILE A 255 -19.45 -16.98 13.73
C ILE A 255 -19.34 -18.14 12.72
N PRO A 256 -18.19 -18.85 12.69
CA PRO A 256 -18.05 -20.04 11.87
C PRO A 256 -19.16 -21.06 12.11
N GLY A 257 -19.74 -21.59 11.04
CA GLY A 257 -20.85 -22.54 11.10
C GLY A 257 -22.25 -21.92 11.12
N ASP A 258 -22.37 -20.60 11.29
CA ASP A 258 -23.63 -19.92 10.98
C ASP A 258 -24.02 -20.20 9.52
N TYR A 259 -25.31 -20.40 9.24
CA TYR A 259 -25.79 -20.61 7.87
C TYR A 259 -26.94 -19.69 7.53
N PHE A 260 -27.05 -19.40 6.23
CA PHE A 260 -28.09 -18.54 5.69
C PHE A 260 -28.89 -19.24 4.60
N GLU A 261 -30.18 -18.94 4.56
CA GLU A 261 -31.14 -19.50 3.61
C GLU A 261 -32.00 -18.39 3.01
N VAL A 262 -32.35 -18.53 1.73
CA VAL A 262 -33.39 -17.71 1.11
C VAL A 262 -34.70 -18.45 1.24
N ASN A 263 -35.64 -17.85 1.94
CA ASN A 263 -36.93 -18.41 2.24
C ASN A 263 -38.02 -17.69 1.45
N VAL A 264 -38.95 -18.45 0.90
CA VAL A 264 -40.11 -17.92 0.19
C VAL A 264 -41.39 -18.36 0.88
N TYR A 265 -42.21 -17.37 1.24
CA TYR A 265 -43.58 -17.60 1.66
C TYR A 265 -44.54 -17.29 0.51
N ASN A 266 -45.39 -18.25 0.21
CA ASN A 266 -46.47 -18.14 -0.76
C ASN A 266 -47.79 -17.90 -0.01
N GLY A 267 -48.22 -16.64 0.10
CA GLY A 267 -49.50 -16.30 0.72
C GLY A 267 -50.73 -16.55 -0.15
N THR A 268 -50.63 -17.29 -1.25
CA THR A 268 -51.70 -17.40 -2.24
C THR A 268 -52.42 -18.74 -2.14
N GLY A 269 -53.67 -18.80 -2.62
CA GLY A 269 -54.47 -20.04 -2.64
C GLY A 269 -54.03 -21.08 -3.67
N SER A 270 -52.97 -20.80 -4.43
CA SER A 270 -52.45 -21.65 -5.51
C SER A 270 -50.96 -21.87 -5.34
N THR A 271 -50.45 -22.98 -5.87
CA THR A 271 -49.00 -23.25 -5.92
C THR A 271 -48.27 -22.20 -6.74
N ARG A 272 -47.13 -21.72 -6.22
CA ARG A 272 -46.20 -20.84 -6.94
C ARG A 272 -44.98 -21.60 -7.42
N VAL A 273 -44.45 -21.21 -8.56
CA VAL A 273 -43.26 -21.82 -9.15
C VAL A 273 -42.12 -20.83 -9.10
N ILE A 274 -41.08 -21.16 -8.33
CA ILE A 274 -39.78 -20.49 -8.40
C ILE A 274 -39.04 -21.08 -9.60
N GLN A 275 -38.65 -20.23 -10.55
CA GLN A 275 -38.08 -20.68 -11.81
C GLN A 275 -36.63 -21.15 -11.63
N GLY A 276 -36.32 -22.30 -12.24
CA GLY A 276 -34.99 -22.87 -12.35
C GLY A 276 -34.15 -22.20 -13.43
N MET A 277 -33.87 -20.90 -13.26
CA MET A 277 -33.05 -20.12 -14.16
C MET A 277 -31.82 -19.60 -13.40
N VAL A 278 -30.66 -20.21 -13.62
CA VAL A 278 -29.43 -19.91 -12.84
C VAL A 278 -29.05 -18.42 -12.86
N ASN A 279 -29.33 -17.71 -13.95
CA ASN A 279 -29.05 -16.27 -14.10
C ASN A 279 -30.12 -15.35 -13.50
N ARG A 280 -31.26 -15.91 -13.04
CA ARG A 280 -32.41 -15.14 -12.51
C ARG A 280 -32.87 -15.58 -11.12
N THR A 281 -32.46 -16.76 -10.66
CA THR A 281 -32.72 -17.23 -9.31
C THR A 281 -31.40 -17.70 -8.71
N TRP A 282 -30.82 -16.87 -7.83
CA TRP A 282 -29.49 -17.07 -7.27
C TRP A 282 -29.37 -16.52 -5.85
N PHE A 283 -28.36 -17.00 -5.14
CA PHE A 283 -27.99 -16.58 -3.80
C PHE A 283 -26.48 -16.52 -3.67
N ALA A 284 -25.96 -15.44 -3.10
CA ALA A 284 -24.54 -15.24 -2.90
C ALA A 284 -24.21 -14.77 -1.49
N MET A 285 -23.03 -15.18 -1.05
CA MET A 285 -22.38 -14.74 0.18
C MET A 285 -21.02 -14.17 -0.17
N GLU A 286 -20.76 -12.94 0.24
CA GLU A 286 -19.45 -12.30 0.20
C GLU A 286 -18.84 -12.36 1.61
N LEU A 287 -17.58 -12.81 1.70
CA LEU A 287 -16.80 -12.81 2.92
C LEU A 287 -16.13 -11.44 3.10
N LEU A 288 -16.23 -10.87 4.29
CA LEU A 288 -15.68 -9.57 4.63
C LEU A 288 -14.74 -9.70 5.83
N SER A 289 -13.81 -8.75 5.99
CA SER A 289 -13.01 -8.59 7.20
C SER A 289 -13.63 -7.50 8.07
N ALA A 290 -13.51 -7.64 9.39
CA ALA A 290 -13.67 -6.49 10.28
C ALA A 290 -12.75 -5.33 9.81
N ILE A 291 -13.33 -4.13 9.75
CA ILE A 291 -12.61 -2.87 9.51
C ILE A 291 -11.86 -2.47 10.77
#